data_AF-A0A834N2T1-F1
#
_entry.id   AF-A0A834N2T1-F1
#
_cell.length_a   1.000
_cell.length_b   1.000
_cell.length_c   1.000
_cell.angle_alpha   90.00
_cell.angle_beta   90.00
_cell.angle_gamma   90.00
#
_symmetry.space_group_name_H-M   'P 1'
#
loop_
_entity.id
_entity.type
_entity.pdbx_description
1 polymer ?
#
loop_
_entity_poly.entity_id
_entity_poly.type
_entity_poly.pdbx_seq_one_letter_code
_entity_poly.pdbx_strand_id
1 'polypeptide(L)'
;MCKTTIVILLLSIGLYYFIFQRSKLVKPDLPETFWGQEKNKGASKEIRPFKIDVSKSIIDDLNTRLENPRLNVEPLEGVGWTYGISAPYLKKIIEYWRNEYNWTERQSLLNKYPQFVTNIQGTVRRTCRITILHKTRFIFDS
;
A
#
# COMPACT_ATOMS: atom_id res chain seq x y z
N MET A 1 -10.80 -63.93 -10.61
CA MET A 1 -9.72 -62.95 -10.34
C MET A 1 -9.66 -61.80 -11.36
N CYS A 2 -10.04 -61.97 -12.63
CA CYS A 2 -9.99 -60.89 -13.65
C CYS A 2 -11.04 -59.78 -13.49
N LYS A 3 -12.20 -60.04 -12.85
CA LYS A 3 -13.29 -59.06 -12.75
C LYS A 3 -13.01 -57.93 -11.74
N THR A 4 -12.31 -58.21 -10.64
CA THR A 4 -12.04 -57.22 -9.59
C THR A 4 -10.94 -56.23 -9.96
N THR A 5 -9.95 -56.66 -10.73
CA THR A 5 -8.88 -55.77 -11.23
C THR A 5 -9.41 -54.75 -12.22
N ILE A 6 -10.34 -55.14 -13.09
CA ILE A 6 -11.01 -54.22 -14.04
C ILE A 6 -11.79 -53.15 -13.29
N VAL A 7 -12.53 -53.51 -12.24
CA VAL A 7 -13.30 -52.56 -11.42
C VAL A 7 -12.38 -51.57 -10.70
N ILE A 8 -11.26 -52.04 -10.15
CA ILE A 8 -10.28 -51.18 -9.48
C ILE A 8 -9.62 -50.22 -10.48
N LEU A 9 -9.27 -50.69 -11.68
CA LEU A 9 -8.70 -49.85 -12.74
C LEU A 9 -9.68 -48.76 -13.20
N LEU A 10 -10.95 -49.11 -13.37
CA LEU A 10 -12.01 -48.15 -13.72
C LEU A 10 -12.26 -47.14 -12.59
N LEU A 11 -12.23 -47.58 -11.33
CA LEU A 11 -12.35 -46.68 -10.17
C LEU A 11 -11.14 -45.76 -10.03
N SER A 12 -9.92 -46.25 -10.26
CA SER A 12 -8.70 -45.41 -10.20
C SER A 12 -8.64 -44.41 -11.35
N ILE A 13 -9.07 -44.81 -12.55
CA ILE A 13 -9.19 -43.91 -13.71
C ILE A 13 -10.26 -42.87 -13.43
N GLY A 14 -11.43 -43.28 -12.95
CA GLY A 14 -12.52 -42.37 -12.58
C GLY A 14 -12.09 -41.37 -11.50
N LEU A 15 -11.39 -41.83 -10.46
CA LEU A 15 -10.85 -40.98 -9.40
C LEU A 15 -9.78 -40.02 -9.92
N TYR A 16 -8.89 -40.49 -10.81
CA TYR A 16 -7.89 -39.65 -11.47
C TYR A 16 -8.56 -38.53 -12.29
N TYR A 17 -9.54 -38.87 -13.14
CA TYR A 17 -10.29 -37.89 -13.90
C TYR A 17 -11.08 -36.93 -13.00
N PHE A 18 -11.64 -37.42 -11.90
CA PHE A 18 -12.39 -36.59 -10.96
C PHE A 18 -11.50 -35.58 -10.21
N ILE A 19 -10.32 -36.01 -9.74
CA ILE A 19 -9.35 -35.14 -9.07
C ILE A 19 -8.76 -34.14 -10.07
N PHE A 20 -8.43 -34.57 -11.29
CA PHE A 20 -7.84 -33.73 -12.33
C PHE A 20 -8.82 -32.71 -12.93
N GLN A 21 -10.12 -33.02 -13.00
CA GLN A 21 -11.12 -32.05 -13.45
C GLN A 21 -11.40 -30.96 -12.41
N ARG A 22 -11.28 -31.27 -11.10
CA ARG A 22 -11.49 -30.29 -10.03
C ARG A 22 -10.39 -29.24 -9.90
N SER A 23 -9.22 -29.42 -10.52
CA SER A 23 -8.09 -28.49 -10.39
C SER A 23 -8.14 -27.28 -11.33
N LYS A 24 -9.16 -27.16 -12.19
CA LYS A 24 -9.33 -25.95 -13.01
C LYS A 24 -9.95 -24.84 -12.16
N LEU A 25 -9.11 -24.07 -11.47
CA LEU A 25 -9.53 -22.80 -10.87
C LEU A 25 -10.07 -21.90 -12.00
N VAL A 26 -11.39 -21.76 -12.08
CA VAL A 26 -12.02 -20.74 -12.92
C VAL A 26 -11.67 -19.40 -12.29
N LYS A 27 -10.69 -18.69 -12.88
CA LYS A 27 -10.39 -17.31 -12.47
C LYS A 27 -11.60 -16.45 -12.86
N PRO A 28 -12.25 -15.74 -11.93
CA PRO A 28 -13.35 -14.86 -12.29
C PRO A 28 -12.82 -13.73 -13.18
N ASP A 29 -13.54 -13.46 -14.28
CA ASP A 29 -13.28 -12.29 -15.11
C ASP A 29 -13.69 -11.04 -14.33
N LEU A 30 -12.70 -10.30 -13.83
CA LEU A 30 -12.92 -9.02 -13.18
C LEU A 30 -13.08 -7.97 -14.29
N PRO A 31 -14.12 -7.12 -14.26
CA PRO A 31 -14.21 -6.01 -15.20
C PRO A 31 -12.97 -5.13 -15.04
N GLU A 32 -12.29 -4.79 -16.14
CA GLU A 32 -11.22 -3.80 -16.12
C GLU A 32 -11.81 -2.41 -15.88
N THR A 33 -12.14 -2.11 -14.63
CA THR A 33 -12.71 -0.83 -14.24
C THR A 33 -11.62 0.24 -14.29
N PHE A 34 -11.88 1.31 -15.03
CA PHE A 34 -11.01 2.47 -15.11
C PHE A 34 -11.38 3.48 -14.02
N TRP A 35 -10.45 3.76 -13.12
CA TRP A 35 -10.64 4.59 -11.92
C TRP A 35 -10.07 6.01 -12.06
N GLY A 36 -9.42 6.31 -13.19
CA GLY A 36 -8.78 7.60 -13.45
C GLY A 36 -9.67 8.61 -14.17
N GLN A 37 -9.13 9.81 -14.42
CA GLN A 37 -9.75 10.77 -15.33
C GLN A 37 -9.71 10.24 -16.77
N GLU A 38 -10.76 10.47 -17.55
CA GLU A 38 -10.87 9.93 -18.92
C GLU A 38 -9.70 10.29 -19.83
N LYS A 39 -9.11 11.48 -19.64
CA LYS A 39 -7.90 11.92 -20.38
C LYS A 39 -6.68 11.02 -20.17
N ASN A 40 -6.69 10.18 -19.13
CA ASN A 40 -5.63 9.22 -18.85
C ASN A 40 -5.91 7.84 -19.47
N LYS A 41 -7.00 7.67 -20.23
CA LYS A 41 -7.25 6.44 -21.00
C LYS A 41 -6.12 6.29 -22.03
N GLY A 42 -5.42 5.15 -22.01
CA GLY A 42 -4.24 4.90 -22.85
C GLY A 42 -2.93 5.46 -22.29
N ALA A 43 -2.91 5.97 -21.04
CA ALA A 43 -1.67 6.35 -20.40
C ALA A 43 -0.71 5.15 -20.25
N SER A 44 0.60 5.41 -20.41
CA SER A 44 1.63 4.36 -20.37
C SER A 44 1.63 3.62 -19.02
N LYS A 45 1.67 2.29 -19.09
CA LYS A 45 1.80 1.36 -17.95
C LYS A 45 3.25 1.21 -17.47
N GLU A 46 4.19 1.96 -18.05
CA GLU A 46 5.61 1.92 -17.67
C GLU A 46 5.83 2.15 -16.17
N ILE A 47 6.82 1.44 -15.63
CA ILE A 47 7.30 1.64 -14.26
C ILE A 47 8.41 2.69 -14.33
N ARG A 48 8.20 3.84 -13.67
CA ARG A 48 9.14 4.97 -13.68
C ARG A 48 9.73 5.18 -12.28
N PRO A 49 11.03 5.51 -12.15
CA PRO A 49 11.62 5.83 -10.87
C PRO A 49 10.98 7.10 -10.30
N PHE A 50 10.82 7.14 -8.98
CA PHE A 50 10.27 8.27 -8.25
C PHE A 50 11.22 8.66 -7.13
N LYS A 51 11.36 9.96 -6.90
CA LYS A 51 12.12 10.52 -5.78
C LYS A 51 11.24 11.53 -5.08
N ILE A 52 11.20 11.45 -3.75
CA ILE A 52 10.49 12.43 -2.92
C ILE A 52 11.30 13.72 -2.94
N ASP A 53 10.68 14.79 -3.41
CA ASP A 53 11.25 16.13 -3.39
C ASP A 53 10.18 17.09 -2.86
N VAL A 54 10.34 17.51 -1.61
CA VAL A 54 9.46 18.44 -0.93
C VAL A 54 10.14 19.80 -0.94
N SER A 55 9.50 20.79 -1.58
CA SER A 55 10.05 22.14 -1.65
C SER A 55 10.07 22.81 -0.27
N LYS A 56 11.06 23.68 -0.06
CA LYS A 56 11.17 24.48 1.17
C LYS A 56 9.89 25.27 1.46
N SER A 57 9.23 25.80 0.43
CA SER A 57 7.99 26.55 0.56
C SER A 57 6.85 25.76 1.23
N ILE A 58 6.78 24.44 1.00
CA ILE A 58 5.78 23.58 1.64
C ILE A 58 6.11 23.39 3.13
N ILE A 59 7.40 23.27 3.46
CA ILE A 59 7.86 23.16 4.85
C ILE A 59 7.65 24.47 5.61
N ASP A 60 7.91 25.60 4.95
CA ASP A 60 7.66 26.93 5.52
C ASP A 60 6.16 27.14 5.78
N ASP A 61 5.28 26.80 4.82
CA ASP A 61 3.82 26.82 5.00
C ASP A 61 3.36 25.91 6.15
N LEU A 62 3.93 24.70 6.25
CA LEU A 62 3.65 23.80 7.37
C LEU A 62 4.02 24.45 8.71
N ASN A 63 5.21 25.06 8.82
CA ASN A 63 5.66 25.72 10.03
C ASN A 63 4.73 26.89 10.42
N THR A 64 4.33 27.73 9.46
CA THR A 64 3.38 28.83 9.71
C THR A 64 2.04 28.33 10.26
N ARG A 65 1.55 27.18 9.79
CA ARG A 65 0.31 26.58 10.30
C ARG A 65 0.47 26.02 11.71
N LEU A 66 1.63 25.43 12.01
CA LEU A 66 1.96 24.90 13.34
C LEU A 66 2.22 26.00 14.37
N GLU A 67 2.51 27.25 13.94
CA GLU A 67 2.71 28.39 14.83
C GLU A 67 1.42 28.90 15.48
N ASN A 68 0.27 28.76 14.81
CA ASN A 68 -1.01 29.26 15.29
C ASN A 68 -2.05 28.14 15.45
N PRO A 69 -1.78 27.12 16.30
CA PRO A 69 -2.72 26.04 16.51
C PRO A 69 -3.91 26.54 17.35
N ARG A 70 -5.13 26.30 16.86
CA ARG A 70 -6.36 26.57 17.61
C ARG A 70 -6.59 25.46 18.65
N LEU A 71 -6.04 25.62 19.85
CA LEU A 71 -6.24 24.72 20.98
C LEU A 71 -7.29 25.32 21.92
N ASN A 72 -8.57 25.13 21.61
CA ASN A 72 -9.65 25.87 22.27
C ASN A 72 -10.29 25.15 23.47
N VAL A 73 -9.80 23.97 23.89
CA VAL A 73 -10.47 23.15 24.90
C VAL A 73 -9.47 22.51 25.85
N GLU A 74 -9.61 22.78 27.15
CA GLU A 74 -8.89 22.06 28.19
C GLU A 74 -9.54 20.68 28.43
N PRO A 75 -8.75 19.62 28.66
CA PRO A 75 -9.29 18.30 28.93
C PRO A 75 -9.91 18.25 30.34
N LEU A 76 -10.92 17.39 30.50
CA LEU A 76 -11.45 17.06 31.83
C LEU A 76 -10.36 16.39 32.68
N GLU A 77 -10.34 16.67 33.99
CA GLU A 77 -9.37 16.07 34.91
C GLU A 77 -9.58 14.55 35.06
N GLY A 78 -8.48 13.79 35.12
CA GLY A 78 -8.51 12.36 35.42
C GLY A 78 -9.03 11.43 34.30
N VAL A 79 -9.46 11.95 33.14
CA VAL A 79 -10.05 11.12 32.06
C VAL A 79 -9.02 10.39 31.19
N GLY A 80 -7.73 10.72 31.32
CA GLY A 80 -6.66 10.10 30.53
C GLY A 80 -6.88 10.25 29.02
N TRP A 81 -7.04 9.12 28.32
CA TRP A 81 -7.19 9.02 26.86
C TRP A 81 -8.61 8.60 26.43
N THR A 82 -9.57 8.55 27.36
CA THR A 82 -10.93 8.04 27.09
C THR A 82 -11.71 8.89 26.09
N TYR A 83 -11.41 10.19 25.99
CA TYR A 83 -12.00 11.12 25.03
C TYR A 83 -11.06 11.44 23.85
N GLY A 84 -10.05 10.59 23.62
CA GLY A 84 -9.06 10.78 22.58
C GLY A 84 -7.84 11.59 23.05
N ILE A 85 -7.16 12.22 22.09
CA ILE A 85 -5.92 12.97 22.35
C ILE A 85 -6.23 14.21 23.20
N SER A 86 -5.54 14.34 24.33
CA SER A 86 -5.66 15.51 25.18
C SER A 86 -4.93 16.72 24.57
N ALA A 87 -5.48 17.92 24.77
CA ALA A 87 -4.86 19.18 24.35
C ALA A 87 -3.39 19.36 24.81
N PRO A 88 -3.00 19.07 26.07
CA PRO A 88 -1.61 19.17 26.48
C PRO A 88 -0.69 18.19 25.75
N TYR A 89 -1.17 17.00 25.39
CA TYR A 89 -0.38 16.06 24.60
C TYR A 89 -0.22 16.53 23.15
N LEU A 90 -1.29 17.06 22.54
CA LEU A 90 -1.22 17.65 21.21
C LEU A 90 -0.23 18.82 21.14
N LYS A 91 -0.18 19.66 22.19
CA LYS A 91 0.82 20.75 22.28
C LYS A 91 2.25 20.22 22.23
N LYS A 92 2.56 19.13 22.94
CA LYS A 92 3.88 18.47 22.89
C LYS A 92 4.21 17.95 21.49
N ILE A 93 3.24 17.37 20.79
CA ILE A 93 3.43 16.92 19.39
C ILE A 93 3.75 18.13 18.50
N ILE A 94 3.00 19.23 18.62
CA ILE A 94 3.22 20.43 17.81
C ILE A 94 4.62 21.00 18.08
N GLU A 95 5.04 21.08 19.34
CA GLU A 95 6.38 21.53 19.72
C GLU A 95 7.49 20.66 19.10
N TYR A 96 7.35 19.34 19.14
CA TYR A 96 8.29 18.41 18.50
C TYR A 96 8.37 18.61 16.98
N TRP A 97 7.22 18.68 16.31
CA TRP A 97 7.16 18.85 14.86
C TRP A 97 7.75 20.17 14.37
N ARG A 98 7.62 21.23 15.18
CA ARG A 98 8.16 22.55 14.86
C ARG A 98 9.66 22.66 15.11
N ASN A 99 10.14 22.11 16.23
CA ASN A 99 11.47 22.43 16.74
C ASN A 99 12.50 21.31 16.53
N GLU A 100 12.06 20.05 16.54
CA GLU A 100 12.96 18.90 16.57
C GLU A 100 12.91 18.07 15.27
N TYR A 101 11.80 18.11 14.55
CA TYR A 101 11.61 17.26 13.37
C TYR A 101 12.34 17.79 12.13
N ASN A 102 13.41 17.11 11.72
CA ASN A 102 14.18 17.46 10.53
C ASN A 102 13.63 16.82 9.24
N TRP A 103 12.89 17.61 8.46
CA TRP A 103 12.32 17.18 7.18
C TRP A 103 13.35 16.76 6.13
N THR A 104 14.47 17.48 6.04
CA THR A 104 15.53 17.22 5.05
C THR A 104 16.19 15.87 5.31
N GLU A 105 16.48 15.57 6.57
CA GLU A 105 17.01 14.27 6.99
C GLU A 105 16.01 13.15 6.68
N ARG A 106 14.73 13.36 6.99
CA ARG A 106 13.69 12.37 6.70
C ARG A 106 13.53 12.12 5.20
N GLN A 107 13.54 13.17 4.38
CA GLN A 107 13.49 13.06 2.93
C GLN A 107 14.67 12.24 2.40
N SER A 108 15.89 12.51 2.89
CA SER A 108 17.07 11.72 2.54
C SER A 108 16.88 10.25 2.91
N LEU A 109 16.42 9.96 4.14
CA LEU A 109 16.17 8.61 4.63
C LEU A 109 15.13 7.87 3.77
N LEU A 110 14.02 8.51 3.43
CA LEU A 110 12.97 7.89 2.59
C LEU A 110 13.47 7.63 1.16
N ASN A 111 14.31 8.52 0.62
CA ASN A 111 14.91 8.36 -0.71
C ASN A 111 16.06 7.35 -0.75
N LYS A 112 16.49 6.77 0.39
CA LYS A 112 17.45 5.65 0.39
C LYS A 112 16.88 4.40 -0.30
N TYR A 113 15.56 4.25 -0.29
CA TYR A 113 14.89 3.11 -0.91
C TYR A 113 14.45 3.43 -2.34
N PRO A 114 14.62 2.50 -3.29
CA PRO A 114 14.09 2.65 -4.64
C PRO A 114 12.55 2.76 -4.63
N GLN A 115 12.04 3.89 -5.08
CA GLN A 115 10.61 4.15 -5.22
C GLN A 115 10.23 4.22 -6.69
N PHE A 116 9.02 3.75 -7.02
CA PHE A 116 8.53 3.69 -8.39
C PHE A 116 7.07 4.13 -8.48
N VAL A 117 6.70 4.61 -9.65
CA VAL A 117 5.33 4.95 -10.02
C VAL A 117 4.95 4.25 -11.30
N THR A 118 3.71 3.77 -11.36
CA THR A 118 3.12 3.19 -12.57
C THR A 118 1.64 3.57 -12.65
N ASN A 119 1.10 3.64 -13.86
CA ASN A 119 -0.32 3.85 -14.09
C ASN A 119 -1.03 2.50 -14.09
N ILE A 120 -1.97 2.35 -13.15
CA ILE A 120 -2.86 1.19 -13.08
C ILE A 120 -4.28 1.71 -13.21
N GLN A 121 -4.96 1.31 -14.28
CA GLN A 121 -6.38 1.61 -14.51
C GLN A 121 -6.71 3.13 -14.44
N GLY A 122 -5.80 3.99 -14.92
CA GLY A 122 -5.97 5.44 -14.93
C GLY A 122 -5.51 6.18 -13.68
N THR A 123 -5.07 5.45 -12.65
CA THR A 123 -4.60 5.99 -11.37
C THR A 123 -3.11 5.73 -11.18
N VAL A 124 -2.35 6.77 -10.83
CA VAL A 124 -0.93 6.64 -10.50
C VAL A 124 -0.79 5.97 -9.14
N ARG A 125 -0.25 4.75 -9.11
CA ARG A 125 0.12 4.08 -7.86
C ARG A 125 1.60 4.31 -7.56
N ARG A 126 1.88 4.73 -6.33
CA ARG A 126 3.24 4.79 -5.77
C ARG A 126 3.53 3.47 -5.08
N THR A 127 4.66 2.86 -5.39
CA THR A 127 5.14 1.65 -4.73
C THR A 127 6.58 1.83 -4.29
N CYS A 128 6.90 1.39 -3.07
CA CYS A 128 8.27 1.35 -2.57
C CYS A 128 8.75 -0.11 -2.65
N ARG A 129 9.92 -0.33 -3.27
CA ARG A 129 10.50 -1.67 -3.34
C ARG A 129 11.55 -1.84 -2.24
N ILE A 130 11.15 -2.44 -1.13
CA ILE A 130 12.10 -2.88 -0.10
C ILE A 130 12.56 -4.29 -0.49
N THR A 131 13.73 -4.39 -1.10
CA THR A 131 14.34 -5.69 -1.37
C THR A 131 15.00 -6.18 -0.07
N ILE A 132 14.25 -6.93 0.74
CA ILE A 132 14.87 -7.77 1.77
C ILE A 132 15.71 -8.80 1.00
N LEU A 133 16.96 -9.03 1.40
CA LEU A 133 17.85 -10.04 0.80
C LEU A 133 17.38 -11.48 1.08
N HIS A 134 16.09 -11.76 0.88
CA HIS A 134 15.55 -13.09 0.67
C HIS A 134 14.64 -13.04 -0.57
N LYS A 135 15.24 -13.41 -1.70
CA LYS A 135 14.65 -13.79 -2.99
C LYS A 135 13.11 -13.85 -3.00
N THR A 136 12.44 -12.71 -3.22
CA THR A 136 11.02 -12.70 -3.58
C THR A 136 10.79 -11.73 -4.74
N ARG A 137 10.48 -12.32 -5.89
CA ARG A 137 10.08 -11.66 -7.12
C ARG A 137 8.62 -11.23 -6.95
N PHE A 138 8.37 -9.93 -6.79
CA PHE A 138 7.03 -9.38 -6.94
C PHE A 138 6.59 -9.63 -8.38
N ILE A 139 5.53 -10.42 -8.55
CA ILE A 139 4.87 -10.67 -9.82
C ILE A 139 3.90 -9.50 -10.05
N PHE A 140 4.32 -8.54 -10.85
CA PHE A 140 3.41 -7.71 -11.62
C PHE A 140 3.66 -8.11 -13.07
N ASP A 141 2.97 -9.17 -13.52
CA ASP A 141 2.97 -9.52 -14.94
C ASP A 141 1.72 -8.90 -15.59
N SER A 142 1.97 -8.41 -16.80
CA SER A 142 1.14 -7.55 -17.66
C SER A 142 -0.16 -8.18 -18.14
#